data_AF-A0A2M7E2R5-F1
#
_entry.id   AF-A0A2M7E2R5-F1
#
_cell.length_a   1.000
_cell.length_b   1.000
_cell.length_c   1.000
_cell.angle_alpha   90.00
_cell.angle_beta   90.00
_cell.angle_gamma   90.00
#
_symmetry.space_group_name_H-M   'P 1'
#
loop_
_entity.id
_entity.type
_entity.pdbx_description
1 polymer ?
#
loop_
_entity_poly.entity_id
_entity_poly.type
_entity_poly.pdbx_seq_one_letter_code
_entity_poly.pdbx_strand_id
1 'polypeptide(L)'
;MKVIVDTNIIFSGLLNTSGTIGDLIFNSENVFDFYSCNYMRFEIEKHWDKLKQISKLSDKELKESLFRLFTKIHFINEEQIIEKIWLKAENLTTNIYIDDTDFVALTDYLKGVLWTGDKELYNGLINKGFKKVVCTQELLLIRTQQTKK
;
A
#
# COMPACT_ATOMS: atom_id res chain seq x y z
N MET A 1 1.29 -14.22 2.40
CA MET A 1 0.93 -13.75 1.03
C MET A 1 1.46 -12.33 0.90
N LYS A 2 2.17 -12.02 -0.19
CA LYS A 2 2.80 -10.69 -0.33
C LYS A 2 1.77 -9.63 -0.75
N VAL A 3 1.65 -8.59 0.07
CA VAL A 3 0.75 -7.46 -0.15
C VAL A 3 1.60 -6.20 -0.32
N ILE A 4 1.50 -5.57 -1.48
CA ILE A 4 2.16 -4.29 -1.75
C ILE A 4 1.21 -3.21 -1.26
N VAL A 5 1.67 -2.41 -0.30
CA VAL A 5 0.89 -1.36 0.33
C VAL A 5 1.17 -0.04 -0.39
N ASP A 6 0.11 0.58 -0.86
CA ASP A 6 0.10 1.94 -1.42
C ASP A 6 0.18 2.99 -0.28
N THR A 7 0.78 4.15 -0.56
CA THR A 7 0.84 5.33 0.31
C THR A 7 -0.54 5.69 0.91
N ASN A 8 -1.62 5.61 0.12
CA ASN A 8 -2.96 5.99 0.59
C ASN A 8 -3.48 5.11 1.74
N ILE A 9 -3.03 3.86 1.81
CA ILE A 9 -3.38 2.93 2.88
C ILE A 9 -2.69 3.36 4.16
N ILE A 10 -1.42 3.73 4.09
CA ILE A 10 -0.67 4.23 5.25
C ILE A 10 -1.27 5.54 5.75
N PHE A 11 -1.62 6.47 4.85
CA PHE A 11 -2.30 7.70 5.23
C PHE A 11 -3.59 7.35 5.99
N SER A 12 -4.44 6.50 5.43
CA SER A 12 -5.69 6.09 6.07
C SER A 12 -5.47 5.37 7.40
N GLY A 13 -4.43 4.55 7.51
CA GLY A 13 -4.03 3.86 8.74
C GLY A 13 -3.54 4.81 9.83
N LEU A 14 -2.85 5.90 9.48
CA LEU A 14 -2.43 6.93 10.43
C LEU A 14 -3.63 7.75 10.96
N LEU A 15 -4.64 7.98 10.12
CA LEU A 15 -5.84 8.73 10.52
C LEU A 15 -6.78 7.92 11.41
N ASN A 16 -6.77 6.60 11.27
CA ASN A 16 -7.57 5.71 12.10
C ASN A 16 -6.81 4.40 12.37
N THR A 17 -5.89 4.45 13.33
CA THR A 17 -5.03 3.32 13.71
C THR A 17 -5.81 2.15 14.31
N SER A 18 -6.99 2.40 14.89
CA SER A 18 -7.93 1.38 15.37
C SER A 18 -8.87 0.83 14.29
N GLY A 19 -8.83 1.37 13.08
CA GLY A 19 -9.70 0.97 11.98
C GLY A 19 -9.27 -0.34 11.31
N THR A 20 -10.07 -0.78 10.35
CA THR A 20 -9.83 -2.02 9.58
C THR A 20 -8.42 -2.09 8.97
N ILE A 21 -7.89 -0.96 8.50
CA ILE A 21 -6.54 -0.90 7.91
C ILE A 21 -5.47 -1.20 8.95
N GLY A 22 -5.55 -0.56 10.13
CA GLY A 22 -4.63 -0.84 11.23
C GLY A 22 -4.73 -2.30 11.68
N ASP A 23 -5.94 -2.80 11.86
CA ASP A 23 -6.18 -4.21 12.20
C ASP A 23 -5.58 -5.18 11.17
N LEU A 24 -5.73 -4.90 9.87
CA LEU A 24 -5.11 -5.70 8.81
C LEU A 24 -3.58 -5.68 8.91
N ILE A 25 -2.97 -4.52 9.10
CA ILE A 25 -1.50 -4.39 9.15
C ILE A 25 -0.94 -5.07 10.40
N PHE A 26 -1.54 -4.89 11.57
CA PHE A 26 -0.99 -5.37 12.84
C PHE A 26 -1.37 -6.81 13.18
N ASN A 27 -2.51 -7.31 12.70
CA ASN A 27 -3.07 -8.60 13.12
C ASN A 27 -3.18 -9.62 11.98
N SER A 28 -2.26 -9.56 10.99
CA SER A 28 -2.26 -10.49 9.85
C SER A 28 -0.91 -11.15 9.56
N GLU A 29 0.03 -11.17 10.51
CA GLU A 29 1.41 -11.67 10.29
C GLU A 29 1.47 -13.12 9.78
N ASN A 30 0.51 -13.97 10.15
CA ASN A 30 0.46 -15.37 9.68
C ASN A 30 -0.22 -15.53 8.30
N VAL A 31 -0.70 -14.45 7.71
CA VAL A 31 -1.50 -14.44 6.48
C VAL A 31 -0.84 -13.57 5.41
N PHE A 32 -0.37 -12.40 5.80
CA PHE A 32 0.15 -11.36 4.93
C PHE A 32 1.55 -10.94 5.31
N ASP A 33 2.35 -10.72 4.28
CA ASP A 33 3.67 -10.12 4.36
C ASP A 33 3.56 -8.78 3.61
N PHE A 34 3.65 -7.66 4.32
CA PHE A 34 3.45 -6.35 3.73
C PHE A 34 4.75 -5.77 3.17
N TYR A 35 4.68 -5.22 1.96
CA TYR A 35 5.81 -4.62 1.25
C TYR A 35 5.44 -3.24 0.73
N SER A 36 6.44 -2.37 0.51
CA SER A 36 6.25 -1.13 -0.23
C SER A 36 7.56 -0.62 -0.82
N CYS A 37 7.48 0.38 -1.70
CA CYS A 37 8.62 1.08 -2.27
C CYS A 37 9.25 2.03 -1.23
N ASN A 38 10.54 2.31 -1.36
CA ASN A 38 11.19 3.36 -0.57
C ASN A 38 10.57 4.74 -0.86
N TYR A 39 10.13 4.99 -2.09
CA TYR A 39 9.40 6.19 -2.49
C TYR A 39 8.23 6.56 -1.56
N MET A 40 7.49 5.58 -1.00
CA MET A 40 6.41 5.85 -0.05
C MET A 40 6.87 6.73 1.13
N ARG A 41 8.11 6.57 1.59
CA ARG A 41 8.65 7.37 2.71
C ARG A 41 8.74 8.84 2.33
N PHE A 42 9.18 9.13 1.11
CA PHE A 42 9.24 10.49 0.58
C PHE A 42 7.84 11.11 0.48
N GLU A 43 6.85 10.35 -0.01
CA GLU A 43 5.46 10.84 -0.10
C GLU A 43 4.85 11.13 1.28
N ILE A 44 5.13 10.29 2.28
CA ILE A 44 4.71 10.54 3.67
C ILE A 44 5.32 11.84 4.21
N GLU A 45 6.61 12.06 3.99
CA GLU A 45 7.31 13.28 4.45
C GLU A 45 6.77 14.53 3.76
N LYS A 46 6.60 14.48 2.44
CA LYS A 46 6.03 15.56 1.61
C LYS A 46 4.62 15.95 2.06
N HIS A 47 3.83 15.00 2.55
CA HIS A 47 2.47 15.21 3.03
C HIS A 47 2.33 15.30 4.57
N TRP A 48 3.44 15.40 5.29
CA TRP A 48 3.46 15.35 6.76
C TRP A 48 2.58 16.42 7.42
N ASP A 49 2.70 17.67 6.99
CA ASP A 49 1.93 18.78 7.57
C ASP A 49 0.42 18.59 7.35
N LYS A 50 0.03 18.07 6.19
CA LYS A 50 -1.36 17.73 5.89
C LYS A 50 -1.84 16.63 6.85
N LEU A 51 -1.08 15.53 6.99
CA LEU A 51 -1.41 14.42 7.90
C LEU A 51 -1.58 14.88 9.35
N LYS A 52 -0.71 15.77 9.81
CA LYS A 52 -0.78 16.36 11.14
C LYS A 52 -2.06 17.17 11.35
N GLN A 53 -2.44 18.00 10.37
CA GLN A 53 -3.67 18.79 10.45
C GLN A 53 -4.92 17.93 10.53
N ILE A 54 -5.00 16.87 9.72
CA ILE A 54 -6.22 16.05 9.62
C ILE A 54 -6.32 14.98 10.72
N SER A 55 -5.20 14.45 11.21
CA SER A 55 -5.18 13.42 12.27
C SER A 55 -5.53 14.00 13.64
N LYS A 56 -5.30 15.31 13.85
CA LYS A 56 -5.40 16.00 15.16
C LYS A 56 -4.48 15.41 16.23
N LEU A 57 -3.47 14.64 15.83
CA LEU A 57 -2.45 14.10 16.72
C LEU A 57 -1.33 15.12 16.92
N SER A 58 -0.64 15.04 18.05
CA SER A 58 0.64 15.71 18.21
C SER A 58 1.68 15.12 17.24
N ASP A 59 2.70 15.91 16.91
CA ASP A 59 3.80 15.47 16.04
C ASP A 59 4.47 14.19 16.57
N LYS A 60 4.60 14.07 17.90
CA LYS A 60 5.16 12.90 18.58
C LYS A 60 4.27 11.66 18.41
N GLU A 61 2.95 11.79 18.61
CA GLU A 61 2.01 10.68 18.47
C GLU A 61 1.89 10.20 17.02
N LEU A 62 1.92 11.13 16.06
CA LEU A 62 1.89 10.78 14.65
C LEU A 62 3.18 10.06 14.23
N LYS A 63 4.34 10.54 14.69
CA LYS A 63 5.65 9.87 14.45
C LYS A 63 5.69 8.47 15.05
N GLU A 64 5.19 8.31 16.27
CA GLU A 64 5.11 6.99 16.92
C GLU A 64 4.20 6.04 16.14
N SER A 65 3.04 6.52 15.69
CA SER A 65 2.11 5.73 14.89
C SER A 65 2.72 5.32 13.55
N LEU A 66 3.41 6.24 12.88
CA LEU A 66 4.14 5.95 11.63
C LEU A 66 5.24 4.91 11.85
N PHE A 67 6.05 5.09 12.90
CA PHE A 67 7.11 4.15 13.25
C PHE A 67 6.54 2.73 13.43
N ARG A 68 5.48 2.58 14.22
CA ARG A 68 4.82 1.29 14.44
C ARG A 68 4.29 0.67 13.14
N LEU A 69 3.66 1.45 12.26
CA LEU A 69 3.23 0.95 10.95
C LEU A 69 4.40 0.48 10.09
N PHE A 70 5.48 1.26 10.03
CA PHE A 70 6.66 0.94 9.24
C PHE A 70 7.38 -0.33 9.72
N THR A 71 7.31 -0.66 11.01
CA THR A 71 7.87 -1.93 11.52
C THR A 71 7.17 -3.17 10.95
N LYS A 72 5.96 -3.02 10.39
CA LYS A 72 5.19 -4.12 9.77
C LYS A 72 5.37 -4.21 8.26
N ILE A 73 6.15 -3.30 7.66
CA ILE A 73 6.28 -3.19 6.20
C ILE A 73 7.73 -3.40 5.79
N HIS A 74 7.95 -4.33 4.87
CA HIS A 74 9.23 -4.56 4.22
C HIS A 74 9.41 -3.59 3.06
N PHE A 75 10.30 -2.62 3.25
CA PHE A 75 10.62 -1.65 2.20
C PHE A 75 11.65 -2.22 1.22
N ILE A 76 11.35 -2.10 -0.07
CA ILE A 76 12.22 -2.54 -1.17
C ILE A 76 12.67 -1.31 -1.93
N ASN A 77 13.95 -1.26 -2.32
CA ASN A 77 14.41 -0.23 -3.24
C ASN A 77 13.91 -0.55 -4.65
N GLU A 78 12.98 0.25 -5.14
CA GLU A 78 12.36 0.15 -6.46
C GLU A 78 13.35 0.28 -7.62
N GLU A 79 14.54 0.85 -7.40
CA GLU A 79 15.65 0.85 -8.38
C GLU A 79 16.14 -0.56 -8.73
N GLN A 80 15.85 -1.56 -7.89
CA GLN A 80 16.18 -2.96 -8.14
C GLN A 80 15.24 -3.63 -9.17
N ILE A 81 14.12 -2.98 -9.49
CA ILE A 81 13.14 -3.49 -10.45
C ILE A 81 13.68 -3.30 -11.86
N ILE A 82 13.73 -4.38 -12.63
CA ILE A 82 14.22 -4.35 -14.02
C ILE A 82 13.32 -3.48 -14.91
N GLU A 83 13.93 -2.77 -15.87
CA GLU A 83 13.26 -1.84 -16.78
C GLU A 83 12.03 -2.43 -17.49
N LYS A 84 12.09 -3.71 -17.88
CA LYS A 84 10.94 -4.39 -18.52
C LYS A 84 9.68 -4.38 -17.65
N ILE A 85 9.82 -4.47 -16.33
CA ILE A 85 8.70 -4.43 -15.40
C ILE A 85 8.18 -2.99 -15.26
N TRP A 86 9.07 -2.01 -15.21
CA TRP A 86 8.71 -0.59 -15.23
C TRP A 86 7.89 -0.23 -16.46
N LEU A 87 8.37 -0.54 -17.65
CA LEU A 87 7.64 -0.27 -18.91
C LEU A 87 6.25 -0.91 -18.90
N LYS A 88 6.11 -2.11 -18.35
CA LYS A 88 4.80 -2.76 -18.22
C LYS A 88 3.90 -2.03 -17.23
N ALA A 89 4.43 -1.63 -16.07
CA ALA A 89 3.71 -0.88 -15.07
C ALA A 89 3.25 0.48 -15.60
N GLU A 90 4.14 1.22 -16.27
CA GLU A 90 3.82 2.51 -16.91
C GLU A 90 2.70 2.39 -17.93
N ASN A 91 2.74 1.38 -18.79
CA ASN A 91 1.66 1.14 -19.75
C ASN A 91 0.31 0.86 -19.03
N LEU A 92 0.35 0.18 -17.89
CA LEU A 92 -0.82 -0.07 -17.06
C LEU A 92 -1.31 1.21 -16.37
N THR A 93 -0.44 2.08 -15.88
CA THR A 93 -0.82 3.29 -15.14
C THR A 93 -1.04 4.53 -16.02
N THR A 94 -0.58 4.51 -17.27
CA THR A 94 -0.80 5.59 -18.24
C THR A 94 -2.29 5.88 -18.39
N ASN A 95 -2.70 7.15 -18.31
CA ASN A 95 -4.11 7.59 -18.32
C ASN A 95 -4.95 7.13 -17.10
N ILE A 96 -4.30 6.68 -16.02
CA ILE A 96 -4.94 6.42 -14.72
C ILE A 96 -4.28 7.34 -13.68
N TYR A 97 -3.09 6.98 -13.20
CA TYR A 97 -2.31 7.71 -12.22
C TYR A 97 -0.84 7.28 -12.32
N ILE A 98 -0.01 8.09 -12.97
CA ILE A 98 1.39 7.73 -13.24
C ILE A 98 2.24 7.67 -11.96
N ASP A 99 1.83 8.40 -10.92
CA ASP A 99 2.55 8.49 -9.65
C ASP A 99 2.47 7.17 -8.83
N ASP A 100 1.57 6.23 -9.19
CA ASP A 100 1.43 4.91 -8.54
C ASP A 100 2.16 3.79 -9.29
N THR A 101 2.94 4.14 -10.31
CA THR A 101 3.63 3.18 -11.18
C THR A 101 4.60 2.30 -10.41
N ASP A 102 5.28 2.86 -9.42
CA ASP A 102 6.24 2.15 -8.56
C ASP A 102 5.57 1.01 -7.79
N PHE A 103 4.38 1.23 -7.20
CA PHE A 103 3.64 0.18 -6.50
C PHE A 103 3.15 -0.92 -7.46
N VAL A 104 2.71 -0.54 -8.66
CA VAL A 104 2.31 -1.52 -9.70
C VAL A 104 3.52 -2.33 -10.18
N ALA A 105 4.66 -1.69 -10.40
CA ALA A 105 5.92 -2.34 -10.79
C ALA A 105 6.39 -3.31 -9.70
N LEU A 106 6.40 -2.86 -8.43
CA LEU A 106 6.79 -3.68 -7.29
C LEU A 106 5.86 -4.89 -7.12
N THR A 107 4.56 -4.71 -7.38
CA THR A 107 3.58 -5.79 -7.34
C THR A 107 3.91 -6.91 -8.32
N ASP A 108 4.28 -6.57 -9.56
CA ASP A 108 4.67 -7.58 -10.55
C ASP A 108 6.05 -8.19 -10.24
N TYR A 109 7.00 -7.36 -9.80
CA TYR A 109 8.35 -7.79 -9.40
C TYR A 109 8.33 -8.83 -8.26
N LEU A 110 7.58 -8.56 -7.19
CA LEU A 110 7.48 -9.47 -6.03
C LEU A 110 6.49 -10.61 -6.24
N LYS A 111 5.71 -10.57 -7.34
CA LYS A 111 4.58 -11.46 -7.62
C LYS A 111 3.52 -11.42 -6.50
N GLY A 112 3.23 -10.23 -6.00
CA GLY A 112 2.26 -9.98 -4.93
C GLY A 112 0.91 -9.50 -5.43
N VAL A 113 0.14 -8.91 -4.52
CA VAL A 113 -1.10 -8.17 -4.82
C VAL A 113 -0.96 -6.73 -4.33
N LEU A 114 -1.41 -5.77 -5.14
CA LEU A 114 -1.47 -4.37 -4.76
C LEU A 114 -2.68 -4.14 -3.85
N TRP A 115 -2.48 -3.53 -2.70
CA TRP A 115 -3.53 -3.04 -1.83
C TRP A 115 -3.58 -1.52 -1.89
N THR A 116 -4.67 -0.99 -2.45
CA THR A 116 -4.91 0.44 -2.58
C THR A 116 -6.32 0.80 -2.10
N GLY A 117 -6.46 1.99 -1.52
CA GLY A 117 -7.75 2.62 -1.23
C GLY A 117 -8.29 3.47 -2.38
N ASP A 118 -7.50 3.67 -3.43
CA ASP A 118 -7.84 4.53 -4.56
C ASP A 118 -8.73 3.76 -5.54
N LYS A 119 -9.96 4.25 -5.68
CA LYS A 119 -10.96 3.62 -6.55
C LYS A 119 -10.67 3.84 -8.02
N GLU A 120 -10.08 4.97 -8.39
CA GLU A 120 -9.72 5.26 -9.79
C GLU A 120 -8.56 4.36 -10.21
N LEU A 121 -7.53 4.23 -9.38
CA LEU A 121 -6.42 3.29 -9.61
C LEU A 121 -6.92 1.84 -9.68
N TYR A 122 -7.68 1.40 -8.67
CA TYR A 122 -8.22 0.05 -8.60
C TYR A 122 -9.03 -0.30 -9.86
N ASN A 123 -10.02 0.53 -10.21
CA ASN A 123 -10.89 0.26 -11.36
C ASN A 123 -10.13 0.36 -12.68
N GLY A 124 -9.24 1.35 -12.81
CA GLY A 124 -8.42 1.52 -14.01
C GLY A 124 -7.52 0.31 -14.28
N LEU A 125 -6.87 -0.23 -13.24
CA LEU A 125 -6.04 -1.43 -13.33
C LEU A 125 -6.86 -2.67 -13.71
N ILE A 126 -8.01 -2.88 -13.06
CA ILE A 126 -8.93 -3.98 -13.37
C ILE A 126 -9.40 -3.90 -14.83
N ASN A 127 -9.79 -2.71 -15.30
CA ASN A 127 -10.25 -2.49 -16.68
C ASN A 127 -9.16 -2.76 -17.72
N LYS A 128 -7.89 -2.56 -17.36
CA LYS A 128 -6.73 -2.94 -18.19
C LYS A 128 -6.29 -4.40 -18.03
N GLY A 129 -7.07 -5.20 -17.30
CA GLY A 129 -6.80 -6.63 -17.10
C GLY A 129 -5.78 -6.94 -16.00
N PHE A 130 -5.33 -5.95 -15.23
CA PHE A 130 -4.45 -6.17 -14.09
C PHE A 130 -5.27 -6.59 -12.86
N LYS A 131 -5.39 -7.91 -12.65
CA LYS A 131 -6.19 -8.50 -11.57
C LYS A 131 -5.45 -8.65 -10.23
N LYS A 132 -4.18 -8.25 -10.16
CA LYS A 132 -3.35 -8.34 -8.94
C LYS A 132 -3.54 -7.10 -8.06
N VAL A 133 -4.78 -6.67 -7.87
CA VAL A 133 -5.13 -5.49 -7.08
C VAL A 133 -6.34 -5.80 -6.22
N VAL A 134 -6.34 -5.31 -4.98
CA VAL A 134 -7.40 -5.51 -3.99
C VAL A 134 -7.68 -4.21 -3.22
N CYS A 135 -8.94 -4.01 -2.86
CA CYS A 135 -9.34 -3.02 -1.88
C CYS A 135 -9.33 -3.61 -0.46
N THR A 136 -9.50 -2.76 0.56
CA THR A 136 -9.51 -3.16 1.97
C THR A 136 -10.53 -4.24 2.30
N GLN A 137 -11.74 -4.16 1.74
CA GLN A 137 -12.78 -5.17 1.97
C GLN A 137 -12.39 -6.55 1.40
N GLU A 138 -11.81 -6.59 0.20
CA GLU A 138 -11.36 -7.83 -0.42
C GLU A 138 -10.21 -8.44 0.38
N LEU A 139 -9.25 -7.63 0.82
CA LEU A 139 -8.13 -8.10 1.63
C LEU A 139 -8.62 -8.68 2.98
N LEU A 140 -9.63 -8.06 3.60
CA LEU A 140 -10.27 -8.57 4.81
C LEU A 140 -10.95 -9.92 4.59
N LEU A 141 -11.64 -10.10 3.47
CA LEU A 141 -12.24 -11.39 3.10
C LEU A 141 -11.18 -12.47 2.93
N ILE A 142 -10.08 -12.15 2.22
CA ILE A 142 -8.95 -13.07 2.04
C ILE A 142 -8.39 -13.51 3.39
N ARG A 143 -8.18 -12.58 4.34
CA ARG A 143 -7.70 -12.91 5.69
C ARG A 143 -8.64 -13.85 6.43
N THR A 144 -9.94 -13.55 6.38
CA THR A 144 -10.97 -14.32 7.08
C THR A 144 -11.10 -15.74 6.54
N GLN A 145 -10.88 -15.94 5.24
CA GLN A 145 -10.91 -17.26 4.62
C GLN A 145 -9.67 -18.10 4.96
N GLN A 146 -8.51 -17.48 5.09
CA GLN A 146 -7.26 -18.19 5.41
C GLN A 146 -7.14 -18.56 6.90
N THR A 147 -7.73 -17.76 7.79
CA THR A 147 -7.74 -18.02 9.24
C THR A 147 -8.76 -19.07 9.69
N LYS A 148 -9.71 -19.43 8.83
CA LYS A 148 -10.71 -20.49 9.06
C LYS A 148 -10.26 -21.89 8.65
N LYS A 149 -9.10 -22.00 7.99
CA LYS A 149 -8.48 -23.27 7.61
C LYS A 149 -7.50 -23.72 8.68
#